data_AF-A0A4R1HFY2-F1
#
_entry.id   AF-A0A4R1HFY2-F1
#
_cell.length_a   1.000
_cell.length_b   1.000
_cell.length_c   1.000
_cell.angle_alpha   90.00
_cell.angle_beta   90.00
_cell.angle_gamma   90.00
#
_symmetry.space_group_name_H-M   'P 1'
#
loop_
_entity.id
_entity.type
_entity.pdbx_description
1 polymer ?
#
loop_
_entity_poly.entity_id
_entity_poly.type
_entity_poly.pdbx_seq_one_letter_code
_entity_poly.pdbx_strand_id
1 'polypeptide(L)'
;MSATDETPDRARPATNPMMGSTGCSEVLAEVWLFLDRECDPSRRAVLEQHLDECAPCLAEYGIDEKLKALLARKCGGDVAPSGLKERLRTQIRSAVLEQAEVHVESGPDGSTVSVRATRIERRG
;
A
#
# COMPACT_ATOMS: atom_id res chain seq x y z
N MET A 1 -27.08 40.26 20.40
CA MET A 1 -28.32 39.62 19.91
C MET A 1 -28.02 39.25 18.46
N SER A 2 -27.22 38.20 18.16
CA SER A 2 -27.56 36.76 18.18
C SER A 2 -28.80 36.49 17.31
N ALA A 3 -28.81 35.63 16.28
CA ALA A 3 -27.88 34.62 15.78
C ALA A 3 -28.23 34.32 14.29
N THR A 4 -27.24 34.25 13.39
CA THR A 4 -26.79 33.07 12.60
C THR A 4 -27.76 32.50 11.55
N ASP A 5 -27.42 32.79 10.29
CA ASP A 5 -27.36 31.91 9.11
C ASP A 5 -27.82 30.46 9.31
N GLU A 6 -29.05 30.15 8.89
CA GLU A 6 -29.54 28.78 8.74
C GLU A 6 -29.19 28.27 7.34
N THR A 7 -28.03 27.61 7.22
CA THR A 7 -27.76 26.72 6.08
C THR A 7 -28.67 25.49 6.20
N PRO A 8 -29.47 25.15 5.18
CA PRO A 8 -30.34 23.98 5.24
C PRO A 8 -29.50 22.71 5.21
N ASP A 9 -29.76 21.89 6.21
CA ASP A 9 -29.31 20.52 6.44
C ASP A 9 -29.25 19.73 5.14
N ARG A 10 -28.04 19.38 4.71
CA ARG A 10 -27.82 18.45 3.60
C ARG A 10 -28.24 17.06 4.08
N ALA A 11 -29.53 16.78 3.87
CA ALA A 11 -30.17 15.51 4.17
C ALA A 11 -29.24 14.33 3.83
N ARG A 12 -28.82 13.62 4.89
CA ARG A 12 -28.17 12.31 4.75
C ARG A 12 -29.20 11.35 4.15
N PRO A 13 -28.93 10.70 2.99
CA PRO A 13 -29.89 9.77 2.44
C PRO A 13 -30.07 8.58 3.37
N ALA A 14 -31.32 8.12 3.40
CA ALA A 14 -31.88 7.16 4.33
C ALA A 14 -31.09 5.85 4.36
N THR A 15 -30.92 5.33 5.57
CA THR A 15 -30.55 3.94 5.86
C THR A 15 -31.36 3.00 4.98
N ASN A 16 -30.70 2.31 4.05
CA ASN A 16 -31.32 1.24 3.25
C ASN A 16 -31.69 0.09 4.19
N PRO A 17 -32.97 -0.15 4.48
CA PRO A 17 -33.38 -1.13 5.47
C PRO A 17 -33.74 -2.41 4.74
N MET A 18 -32.75 -3.22 4.35
CA MET A 18 -33.00 -4.63 4.02
C MET A 18 -31.77 -5.51 4.26
N MET A 19 -31.95 -6.34 5.29
CA MET A 19 -31.40 -7.68 5.50
C MET A 19 -29.89 -7.85 5.67
N GLY A 20 -29.40 -7.31 6.76
CA GLY A 20 -28.26 -7.80 7.55
C GLY A 20 -28.47 -7.22 8.94
N SER A 21 -28.18 -7.96 10.03
CA SER A 21 -28.53 -7.51 11.39
C SER A 21 -27.86 -6.18 11.82
N THR A 22 -26.96 -5.64 10.99
CA THR A 22 -26.24 -4.39 11.16
C THR A 22 -26.48 -3.46 9.97
N GLY A 23 -26.83 -2.21 10.25
CA GLY A 23 -27.07 -1.23 9.19
C GLY A 23 -25.76 -0.80 8.51
N CYS A 24 -25.78 -0.53 7.21
CA CYS A 24 -24.57 -0.11 6.48
C CYS A 24 -23.85 1.06 7.17
N SER A 25 -24.57 2.05 7.70
CA SER A 25 -23.95 3.18 8.42
C SER A 25 -23.12 2.76 9.63
N GLU A 26 -23.52 1.70 10.31
CA GLU A 26 -22.83 1.15 11.49
C GLU A 26 -21.57 0.40 11.07
N VAL A 27 -21.68 -0.46 10.06
CA VAL A 27 -20.55 -1.19 9.47
C VAL A 27 -19.47 -0.22 8.97
N LEU A 28 -19.90 0.86 8.33
CA LEU A 28 -19.00 1.86 7.77
C LEU A 28 -18.36 2.76 8.82
N ALA A 29 -19.01 2.98 9.97
CA ALA A 29 -18.39 3.68 11.09
C ALA A 29 -17.20 2.89 11.68
N GLU A 30 -17.22 1.57 11.56
CA GLU A 30 -16.24 0.65 12.16
C GLU A 30 -15.29 0.01 11.16
N VAL A 31 -15.45 0.29 9.86
CA VAL A 31 -14.64 -0.33 8.78
C VAL A 31 -13.13 -0.11 8.99
N TRP A 32 -12.72 1.01 9.58
CA TRP A 32 -11.32 1.29 9.87
C TRP A 32 -10.76 0.37 10.95
N LEU A 33 -11.53 0.10 12.01
CA LEU A 33 -11.13 -0.87 13.06
C LEU A 33 -11.03 -2.28 12.49
N PHE A 34 -11.90 -2.63 11.53
CA PHE A 34 -11.81 -3.89 10.81
C PHE A 34 -10.52 -4.01 10.00
N LEU A 35 -10.18 -2.98 9.20
CA LEU A 35 -8.99 -2.93 8.35
C LEU A 35 -7.68 -2.95 9.15
N ASP A 36 -7.61 -2.17 10.23
CA ASP A 36 -6.41 -2.07 11.10
C ASP A 36 -6.25 -3.28 12.05
N ARG A 37 -7.18 -4.23 11.95
CA ARG A 37 -7.29 -5.42 12.78
C ARG A 37 -7.60 -5.19 14.26
N GLU A 38 -8.17 -4.04 14.59
CA GLU A 38 -8.47 -3.61 15.96
C GLU A 38 -9.89 -3.95 16.44
N CYS A 39 -10.73 -4.59 15.62
CA CYS A 39 -12.05 -5.05 16.05
C CYS A 39 -12.05 -6.43 16.75
N ASP A 40 -12.98 -6.60 17.69
CA ASP A 40 -13.25 -7.88 18.38
C ASP A 40 -13.57 -9.01 17.37
N PRO A 41 -13.16 -10.26 17.62
CA PRO A 41 -13.41 -11.38 16.70
C PRO A 41 -14.89 -11.59 16.34
N SER A 42 -15.80 -11.40 17.29
CA SER A 42 -17.24 -11.55 17.08
C SER A 42 -17.77 -10.44 16.18
N ARG A 43 -17.26 -9.22 16.38
CA ARG A 43 -17.62 -8.05 15.57
C ARG A 43 -17.03 -8.12 14.16
N ARG A 44 -15.81 -8.68 14.04
CA ARG A 44 -15.17 -8.95 12.75
C ARG A 44 -16.04 -9.81 11.84
N ALA A 45 -16.57 -10.92 12.36
CA ALA A 45 -17.39 -11.84 11.58
C ALA A 45 -18.66 -11.15 11.03
N VAL A 46 -19.29 -10.29 11.83
CA VAL A 46 -20.47 -9.51 11.42
C VAL A 46 -20.12 -8.47 10.35
N LEU A 47 -19.00 -7.77 10.51
CA LEU A 47 -18.51 -6.79 9.54
C LEU A 47 -18.14 -7.47 8.21
N GLU A 48 -17.45 -8.61 8.27
CA GLU A 48 -17.04 -9.40 7.11
C GLU A 48 -18.25 -9.92 6.32
N GLN A 49 -19.21 -10.55 7.01
CA GLN A 49 -20.45 -11.00 6.39
C GLN A 49 -21.18 -9.86 5.67
N HIS A 50 -21.30 -8.70 6.31
CA HIS A 50 -21.99 -7.56 5.71
C HIS A 50 -21.23 -6.98 4.51
N LEU A 51 -19.90 -6.91 4.56
CA LEU A 51 -19.08 -6.43 3.45
C LEU A 51 -19.14 -7.39 2.25
N ASP A 52 -19.25 -8.70 2.49
CA ASP A 52 -19.43 -9.72 1.46
C ASP A 52 -20.84 -9.67 0.83
N GLU A 53 -21.88 -9.48 1.64
CA GLU A 53 -23.28 -9.48 1.19
C GLU A 53 -23.72 -8.11 0.61
N CYS A 54 -23.00 -7.02 0.93
CA CYS A 54 -23.40 -5.65 0.60
C CYS A 54 -22.31 -4.84 -0.14
N ALA A 55 -21.91 -5.33 -1.30
CA ALA A 55 -21.08 -4.62 -2.28
C ALA A 55 -21.48 -3.14 -2.56
N PRO A 56 -22.78 -2.74 -2.65
CA PRO A 56 -23.13 -1.34 -2.88
C PRO A 56 -22.72 -0.38 -1.76
N CYS A 57 -22.63 -0.84 -0.49
CA CYS A 57 -22.27 0.05 0.62
C CYS A 57 -20.79 0.48 0.59
N LEU A 58 -19.91 -0.28 -0.06
CA LEU A 58 -18.52 0.12 -0.34
C LEU A 58 -18.42 1.17 -1.46
N ALA A 59 -19.20 0.97 -2.53
CA ALA A 59 -19.21 1.85 -3.70
C ALA A 59 -19.83 3.22 -3.41
N GLU A 60 -20.98 3.26 -2.71
CA GLU A 60 -21.70 4.51 -2.41
C GLU A 60 -20.90 5.44 -1.48
N TYR A 61 -20.08 4.88 -0.59
CA TYR A 61 -19.27 5.67 0.35
C TYR A 61 -17.86 6.02 -0.14
N GLY A 62 -17.51 5.60 -1.37
CA GLY A 62 -16.21 5.86 -1.99
C GLY A 62 -15.04 5.31 -1.18
N ILE A 63 -15.24 4.18 -0.49
CA ILE A 63 -14.24 3.61 0.42
C ILE A 63 -13.03 3.12 -0.35
N ASP A 64 -13.22 2.59 -1.55
CA ASP A 64 -12.11 2.19 -2.42
C ASP A 64 -11.14 3.34 -2.69
N GLU A 65 -11.65 4.54 -3.00
CA GLU A 65 -10.81 5.71 -3.25
C GLU A 65 -10.17 6.24 -1.96
N LYS A 66 -10.89 6.21 -0.84
CA LYS A 66 -10.35 6.58 0.48
C LYS A 66 -9.26 5.60 0.95
N LEU A 67 -9.44 4.31 0.69
CA LEU A 67 -8.49 3.26 1.02
C LEU A 67 -7.24 3.38 0.14
N LYS A 68 -7.39 3.56 -1.17
CA LYS A 68 -6.26 3.84 -2.08
C LYS A 68 -5.49 5.09 -1.66
N ALA A 69 -6.19 6.17 -1.30
CA ALA A 69 -5.55 7.39 -0.82
C ALA A 69 -4.83 7.20 0.52
N LEU A 70 -5.42 6.43 1.45
CA LEU A 70 -4.79 6.12 2.73
C LEU A 70 -3.58 5.21 2.57
N LEU A 71 -3.67 4.17 1.74
CA LEU A 71 -2.55 3.32 1.37
C LEU A 71 -1.47 4.13 0.67
N ALA A 72 -1.81 5.04 -0.24
CA ALA A 72 -0.83 5.92 -0.87
C ALA A 72 -0.13 6.82 0.16
N ARG A 73 -0.84 7.32 1.18
CA ARG A 73 -0.27 8.18 2.23
C ARG A 73 0.56 7.41 3.26
N LYS A 74 0.11 6.22 3.68
CA LYS A 74 0.71 5.43 4.76
C LYS A 74 1.76 4.43 4.25
N CYS A 75 1.60 3.96 3.02
CA CYS A 75 2.39 2.90 2.40
C CYS A 75 2.94 3.30 1.01
N GLY A 76 2.42 4.36 0.39
CA GLY A 76 2.83 4.86 -0.93
C GLY A 76 4.00 5.86 -0.91
N GLY A 77 4.62 6.07 0.25
CA GLY A 77 6.05 6.32 0.32
C GLY A 77 6.45 7.62 0.99
N ASP A 78 7.40 7.49 1.91
CA ASP A 78 8.45 8.49 1.96
C ASP A 78 9.08 8.56 0.57
N VAL A 79 9.14 9.76 -0.01
CA VAL A 79 9.95 10.00 -1.21
C VAL A 79 11.35 9.52 -0.86
N ALA A 80 11.81 8.47 -1.55
CA ALA A 80 13.14 7.93 -1.35
C ALA A 80 14.14 9.10 -1.36
N PRO A 81 14.97 9.26 -0.31
CA PRO A 81 15.82 10.43 -0.17
C PRO A 81 16.62 10.70 -1.44
N SER A 82 16.70 11.98 -1.83
CA SER A 82 17.50 12.39 -2.98
C SER A 82 18.92 11.84 -2.84
N GLY A 83 19.38 11.10 -3.85
CA GLY A 83 20.69 10.45 -3.84
C GLY A 83 20.72 9.00 -3.35
N LEU A 84 19.61 8.43 -2.83
CA LEU A 84 19.55 7.00 -2.51
C LEU A 84 19.80 6.12 -3.75
N LYS A 85 19.24 6.53 -4.90
CA LYS A 85 19.43 5.85 -6.19
C LYS A 85 20.90 5.80 -6.60
N GLU A 86 21.60 6.93 -6.52
CA GLU A 86 23.04 7.00 -6.81
C GLU A 86 23.86 6.16 -5.83
N ARG A 87 23.54 6.23 -4.53
CA ARG A 87 24.20 5.40 -3.50
C ARG A 87 24.03 3.90 -3.77
N LEU A 88 22.80 3.46 -4.07
CA LEU A 88 22.51 2.08 -4.41
C LEU A 88 23.25 1.65 -5.68
N ARG A 89 23.26 2.48 -6.72
CA ARG A 89 24.01 2.21 -7.96
C ARG A 89 25.51 2.04 -7.71
N THR A 90 26.08 2.82 -6.81
CA THR A 90 27.50 2.71 -6.43
C THR A 90 27.75 1.44 -5.64
N GLN A 91 26.92 1.14 -4.64
CA GLN A 91 27.06 -0.06 -3.82
C GLN A 91 26.90 -1.35 -4.65
N ILE A 92 25.91 -1.40 -5.55
CA ILE A 92 25.72 -2.54 -6.45
C ILE A 92 26.93 -2.71 -7.36
N ARG A 93 27.46 -1.62 -7.94
CA ARG A 93 28.68 -1.68 -8.76
C ARG A 93 29.87 -2.22 -7.96
N SER A 94 30.09 -1.74 -6.74
CA SER A 94 31.15 -2.24 -5.85
C SER A 94 30.99 -3.73 -5.58
N ALA A 95 29.79 -4.14 -5.14
CA ALA A 95 29.49 -5.54 -4.82
C ALA A 95 29.68 -6.48 -6.01
N VAL A 96 29.28 -6.04 -7.22
CA VAL A 96 29.50 -6.82 -8.45
C VAL A 96 30.98 -6.96 -8.77
N LEU A 97 31.78 -5.89 -8.62
CA LEU A 97 33.21 -5.93 -8.88
C LEU A 97 33.97 -6.76 -7.84
N GLU A 98 33.57 -6.70 -6.57
CA GLU A 98 34.14 -7.51 -5.48
C GLU A 98 33.92 -9.01 -5.68
N GLN A 99 32.87 -9.39 -6.40
CA GLN A 99 32.49 -10.78 -6.65
C GLN A 99 32.81 -11.26 -8.08
N ALA A 100 33.38 -10.39 -8.92
CA ALA A 100 33.72 -10.72 -10.28
C ALA A 100 35.14 -11.31 -10.36
N GLU A 101 35.28 -12.44 -11.05
CA GLU A 101 36.57 -12.95 -11.50
C GLU A 101 36.97 -12.21 -12.77
N VAL A 102 38.06 -11.44 -12.71
CA VAL A 102 38.60 -10.70 -13.86
C VAL A 102 39.89 -11.37 -14.34
N HIS A 103 39.85 -11.95 -15.53
CA HIS A 103 41.02 -12.51 -16.18
C HIS A 103 41.51 -11.56 -17.27
N VAL A 104 42.78 -11.15 -17.16
CA VAL A 104 43.46 -10.33 -18.15
C VAL A 104 44.55 -11.16 -18.79
N GLU A 105 44.43 -11.41 -20.08
CA GLU A 105 45.43 -12.09 -20.90
C GLU A 105 46.07 -11.06 -21.84
N SER A 106 47.38 -10.83 -21.70
CA SER A 106 48.11 -9.92 -22.57
C SER A 106 48.84 -10.70 -23.66
N GLY A 107 48.49 -10.43 -24.91
CA GLY A 107 49.11 -11.00 -26.11
C GLY A 107 49.79 -9.92 -26.98
N PRO A 108 50.52 -10.35 -28.02
CA PRO A 108 51.20 -9.45 -28.96
C PRO A 108 50.24 -8.51 -29.71
N ASP A 109 48.98 -8.92 -29.89
CA ASP A 109 47.93 -8.15 -30.57
C ASP A 109 47.08 -7.28 -29.62
N GLY A 110 47.39 -7.28 -28.32
CA GLY A 110 46.69 -6.51 -27.28
C GLY A 110 46.30 -7.35 -26.06
N SER A 111 45.60 -6.71 -25.13
CA SER A 111 45.10 -7.36 -23.91
C SER A 111 43.62 -7.73 -24.04
N THR A 112 43.28 -8.98 -23.78
CA THR A 112 41.90 -9.47 -23.66
C THR A 112 41.50 -9.48 -22.18
N VAL A 113 40.40 -8.80 -21.86
CA VAL A 113 39.82 -8.77 -20.51
C VAL A 113 38.53 -9.56 -20.52
N SER A 114 38.44 -10.62 -19.73
CA SER A 114 37.20 -11.37 -19.51
C SER A 114 36.74 -11.23 -18.06
N VAL A 115 35.44 -11.01 -17.87
CA VAL A 115 34.81 -10.80 -16.56
C VAL A 115 33.75 -11.88 -16.37
N ARG A 116 33.86 -12.65 -15.29
CA ARG A 116 32.89 -13.68 -14.92
C ARG A 116 32.29 -13.32 -13.57
N ALA A 117 30.99 -13.03 -13.52
CA ALA A 117 30.29 -12.70 -12.28
C ALA A 117 29.38 -13.86 -11.86
N THR A 118 29.41 -14.22 -10.58
CA THR A 118 28.58 -15.29 -10.00
C THR A 118 27.27 -14.69 -9.49
N ARG A 119 26.14 -15.31 -9.86
CA ARG A 119 24.80 -14.83 -9.47
C ARG A 119 24.58 -15.00 -7.96
N ILE A 120 24.24 -13.91 -7.26
CA ILE A 120 23.86 -13.93 -5.85
C ILE A 120 22.42 -14.46 -5.72
N GLU A 121 22.23 -15.65 -5.18
CA GLU A 121 20.94 -16.10 -4.66
C GLU A 121 20.86 -15.78 -3.15
N ARG A 122 19.93 -14.90 -2.74
CA ARG A 122 19.66 -14.67 -1.32
C ARG A 122 18.93 -15.90 -0.78
N ARG A 123 19.60 -16.66 0.10
CA ARG A 123 18.99 -17.68 0.93
C ARG A 123 18.00 -16.98 1.88
N GLY A 124 16.71 -17.26 1.69
CA GLY A 124 15.62 -16.76 2.55
C GLY A 124 15.68 -17.32 3.96
#